data_AF-A0A1X7ULX8-F1
#
_entry.id   AF-A0A1X7ULX8-F1
#
_cell.length_a   1.000
_cell.length_b   1.000
_cell.length_c   1.000
_cell.angle_alpha   90.00
_cell.angle_beta   90.00
_cell.angle_gamma   90.00
#
_symmetry.space_group_name_H-M   'P 1'
#
loop_
_entity.id
_entity.type
_entity.pdbx_description
1 polymer ?
#
loop_
_entity_poly.entity_id
_entity_poly.type
_entity_poly.pdbx_seq_one_letter_code
_entity_poly.pdbx_strand_id
1 'polypeptide(L)' 'ELNCELFVNACIPYPCLNNGTCVDLVTNYTCLCPEGFTGNNCE' A
#
# COMPACT_ATOMS: atom_id res chain seq x y z
N GLU A 1 -27.04 6.68 -10.80
CA GLU A 1 -26.08 6.39 -9.73
C GLU A 1 -24.69 6.68 -10.25
N LEU A 2 -23.89 7.48 -9.54
CA LEU A 2 -22.45 7.58 -9.80
C LEU A 2 -21.79 6.58 -8.86
N ASN A 3 -21.40 5.42 -9.38
CA ASN A 3 -20.54 4.50 -8.64
C ASN A 3 -19.18 5.19 -8.47
N CYS A 4 -19.03 5.93 -7.37
CA CYS A 4 -17.74 6.33 -6.82
C CYS A 4 -17.03 5.10 -6.24
N GLU A 5 -16.88 4.03 -7.02
CA GLU A 5 -15.72 3.15 -6.89
C GLU A 5 -14.51 3.99 -7.31
N LEU A 6 -14.23 5.00 -6.48
CA LEU A 6 -12.99 5.73 -6.47
C LEU A 6 -11.96 4.61 -6.38
N PHE A 7 -11.07 4.53 -7.36
CA PHE A 7 -9.78 3.89 -7.17
C PHE A 7 -9.12 4.63 -6.00
N VAL A 8 -9.49 4.26 -4.77
CA VAL A 8 -8.94 4.80 -3.54
C VAL A 8 -7.53 4.28 -3.55
N ASN A 9 -6.59 5.17 -3.83
CA ASN A 9 -5.18 4.84 -3.79
C ASN A 9 -4.87 4.34 -2.36
N ALA A 10 -4.70 3.03 -2.23
CA ALA A 10 -4.49 2.36 -0.96
C ALA A 10 -3.10 2.66 -0.39
N CYS A 11 -2.23 3.31 -1.18
CA CYS A 11 -0.96 3.86 -0.71
C CYS A 11 -1.09 5.22 -0.03
N ILE A 12 -2.27 5.82 0.12
CA ILE A 12 -2.45 7.05 0.89
C ILE A 12 -2.97 6.71 2.30
N PRO A 13 -2.32 7.16 3.39
CA PRO A 13 -1.30 8.20 3.48
C PRO A 13 0.16 7.67 3.62
N TYR A 14 0.53 6.65 2.85
CA TYR A 14 1.79 5.89 2.89
C TYR A 14 1.83 4.85 4.03
N PRO A 15 1.27 3.65 3.81
CA PRO A 15 1.20 2.61 4.84
C PRO A 15 2.53 1.86 5.06
N CYS A 16 3.44 1.86 4.08
CA CYS A 16 4.70 1.12 4.18
C CYS A 16 5.72 1.87 5.05
N LEU A 17 6.30 1.15 6.01
CA LEU A 17 7.33 1.61 6.94
C LEU A 17 8.73 1.31 6.40
N ASN A 18 9.74 1.79 7.13
CA ASN A 18 11.14 1.44 6.91
C ASN A 18 11.62 1.59 5.45
N ASN A 19 11.13 2.64 4.77
CA ASN A 19 11.46 2.93 3.38
C ASN A 19 10.97 1.88 2.36
N GLY A 20 9.93 1.11 2.72
CA GLY A 20 9.23 0.19 1.83
C GLY A 20 8.47 0.91 0.71
N THR A 21 8.40 0.28 -0.46
CA THR A 21 7.68 0.82 -1.62
C THR A 21 6.24 0.34 -1.62
N CYS A 22 5.28 1.28 -1.58
CA CYS A 22 3.87 0.93 -1.68
C CYS A 22 3.46 0.69 -3.14
N VAL A 23 2.75 -0.40 -3.38
CA VAL A 23 2.15 -0.75 -4.66
C VAL A 23 0.64 -0.78 -4.48
N ASP A 24 -0.04 0.15 -5.15
CA ASP A 24 -1.49 0.26 -5.17
C ASP A 24 -2.10 -0.88 -6.02
N LEU A 25 -3.12 -1.54 -5.50
CA LEU A 25 -3.87 -2.61 -6.16
C LEU A 25 -5.34 -2.21 -6.23
N VAL A 26 -6.11 -2.86 -7.12
CA VAL A 26 -7.51 -2.51 -7.40
C VAL A 26 -8.41 -2.44 -6.15
N THR A 27 -8.10 -3.24 -5.11
CA THR A 27 -8.88 -3.28 -3.86
C THR A 27 -8.04 -3.20 -2.59
N ASN A 28 -6.71 -3.08 -2.69
CA ASN A 28 -5.80 -3.10 -1.53
C ASN A 28 -4.43 -2.52 -1.90
N TYR A 29 -3.43 -2.63 -1.03
CA TYR A 29 -2.03 -2.35 -1.34
C TYR A 29 -1.13 -3.54 -0.97
N THR A 30 0.11 -3.49 -1.46
CA THR A 30 1.20 -4.32 -0.93
C THR A 30 2.47 -3.48 -0.74
N CYS A 31 3.28 -3.83 0.23
CA CYS A 31 4.57 -3.18 0.49
C CYS A 31 5.72 -4.07 0.01
N LEU A 32 6.58 -3.52 -0.85
CA LEU A 32 7.86 -4.13 -1.19
C LEU A 32 8.88 -3.70 -0.13
N CYS A 33 9.25 -4.65 0.73
CA CYS A 33 10.13 -4.39 1.86
C CYS A 33 11.62 -4.46 1.47
N PRO A 34 12.46 -3.57 2.02
CA PRO A 34 13.91 -3.71 1.92
C PRO A 34 14.41 -4.97 2.66
N GLU A 35 15.63 -5.38 2.38
CA GLU A 35 16.27 -6.52 3.05
C GLU A 35 16.31 -6.30 4.57
N GLY A 36 15.88 -7.31 5.33
CA GLY A 36 15.81 -7.28 6.79
C GLY A 36 14.48 -6.81 7.38
N PHE A 37 13.54 -6.30 6.57
CA PHE A 37 12.17 -5.95 7.01
C PHE A 37 11.15 -6.95 6.51
N THR A 38 10.11 -7.18 7.31
CA THR A 38 9.06 -8.16 7.01
C THR A 38 7.70 -7.66 7.49
N GLY A 39 6.65 -8.44 7.27
CA GLY A 39 5.29 -8.06 7.63
C GLY A 39 4.58 -7.29 6.52
N ASN A 40 3.30 -6.98 6.76
CA ASN A 40 2.45 -6.36 5.72
C ASN A 40 2.84 -4.92 5.42
N ASN A 41 3.45 -4.26 6.40
CA ASN A 41 3.80 -2.84 6.34
C ASN A 41 5.32 -2.63 6.42
N CYS A 42 6.12 -3.70 6.34
CA CYS A 42 7.57 -3.67 6.52
C CYS A 42 7.99 -3.18 7.91
N GLU A 43 7.27 -3.59 8.97
CA GLU A 43 7.57 -3.30 10.38
C GLU A 43 8.87 -3.93 10.93
#